data_AF-A0A7K0CBJ8-F1
#
_entry.id   AF-A0A7K0CBJ8-F1
#
_cell.length_a   1.000
_cell.length_b   1.000
_cell.length_c   1.000
_cell.angle_alpha   90.00
_cell.angle_beta   90.00
_cell.angle_gamma   90.00
#
_symmetry.space_group_name_H-M   'P 1'
#
loop_
_entity.id
_entity.type
_entity.pdbx_description
1 polymer ?
#
loop_
_entity_poly.entity_id
_entity_poly.type
_entity_poly.pdbx_seq_one_letter_code
_entity_poly.pdbx_strand_id
1 'polypeptide(L)'
;MSFLLSGVAQLDDGEPEVDRADITAALSLVPLVRAEMDELETGLLQMAHGRGMTWQEIAFGLGLSTPQAARQRYERLASRTAPDSEGPEQ
;
A
#
# COMPACT_ATOMS: atom_id res chain seq x y z
N MET A 1 2.76 -11.91 12.73
CA MET A 1 3.36 -10.78 11.98
C MET A 1 3.46 -9.47 12.78
N SER A 2 2.57 -9.17 13.76
CA SER A 2 2.59 -7.89 14.49
C SER A 2 3.64 -7.77 15.62
N PHE A 3 4.36 -8.84 15.97
CA PHE A 3 5.15 -8.90 17.21
C PHE A 3 6.47 -8.11 17.14
N LEU A 4 7.09 -8.04 15.95
CA LEU A 4 8.33 -7.28 15.72
C LEU A 4 8.09 -5.76 15.70
N LEU A 5 6.89 -5.31 15.33
CA LEU A 5 6.55 -3.89 15.17
C LEU A 5 6.08 -3.21 16.46
N SER A 6 5.69 -3.96 17.49
CA SER A 6 5.24 -3.38 18.77
C SER A 6 6.37 -3.12 19.77
N GLY A 7 7.63 -3.46 19.42
CA GLY A 7 8.75 -3.43 20.36
C GLY A 7 8.64 -4.46 21.48
N VAL A 8 7.72 -5.43 21.36
CA VAL A 8 7.51 -6.50 22.36
C VAL A 8 8.08 -7.84 21.91
N ALA A 9 8.72 -7.87 20.73
CA ALA A 9 9.50 -9.03 20.31
C ALA A 9 10.60 -9.26 21.32
N GLN A 10 10.51 -10.38 22.02
CA GLN A 10 11.56 -10.84 22.90
C GLN A 10 12.74 -11.22 22.01
N LEU A 11 13.86 -10.53 22.20
CA LEU A 11 15.11 -10.86 21.55
C LEU A 11 15.50 -12.28 21.92
N ASP A 12 16.08 -13.03 20.98
CA ASP A 12 16.71 -14.30 21.31
C ASP A 12 17.96 -14.05 22.17
N ASP A 13 18.35 -15.02 22.99
CA ASP A 13 19.50 -14.89 23.88
C ASP A 13 20.77 -14.54 23.10
N GLY A 14 21.33 -13.37 23.38
CA GLY A 14 22.56 -12.86 22.75
C GLY A 14 22.35 -11.96 21.52
N GLU A 15 21.10 -11.70 21.12
CA GLU A 15 20.79 -10.74 20.07
C GLU A 15 20.92 -9.30 20.60
N PRO A 16 21.56 -8.38 19.85
CA PRO A 16 21.69 -6.99 20.28
C PRO A 16 20.32 -6.31 20.38
N GLU A 17 20.20 -5.36 21.31
CA GLU A 17 19.00 -4.54 21.42
C GLU A 17 18.78 -3.73 20.13
N VAL A 18 17.53 -3.67 19.67
CA VAL A 18 17.13 -2.85 18.52
C VAL A 18 17.42 -1.39 18.83
N ASP A 19 18.33 -0.79 18.08
CA ASP A 19 18.75 0.58 18.30
C ASP A 19 17.99 1.59 17.41
N ARG A 20 18.36 2.87 17.53
CA ARG A 20 17.74 3.95 16.74
C ARG A 20 18.00 3.81 15.24
N ALA A 21 19.17 3.31 14.84
CA ALA A 21 19.51 3.11 13.45
C ALA A 21 18.65 1.98 12.85
N ASP A 22 18.42 0.90 13.60
CA ASP A 22 17.54 -0.20 13.17
C ASP A 22 16.09 0.28 12.96
N ILE A 23 15.54 1.05 13.90
CA ILE A 23 14.19 1.61 13.77
C ILE A 23 14.12 2.55 12.57
N THR A 24 15.13 3.39 12.37
CA THR A 24 15.19 4.32 11.24
C THR A 24 15.24 3.58 9.91
N ALA A 25 16.04 2.50 9.83
CA ALA A 25 16.09 1.62 8.67
C ALA A 25 14.73 0.96 8.40
N ALA A 26 14.07 0.41 9.43
CA ALA A 26 12.75 -0.19 9.28
C ALA A 26 11.68 0.82 8.81
N LEU A 27 11.70 2.05 9.35
CA LEU A 27 10.80 3.12 8.92
C LEU A 27 11.02 3.50 7.46
N SER A 28 12.26 3.42 6.96
CA SER A 28 12.58 3.69 5.56
C SER A 28 11.94 2.68 4.58
N LEU A 29 11.55 1.49 5.06
CA LEU A 29 10.87 0.47 4.25
C LEU A 29 9.37 0.76 4.08
N VAL A 30 8.76 1.54 4.98
CA VAL A 30 7.31 1.80 4.96
C VAL A 30 6.83 2.43 3.64
N PRO A 31 7.51 3.44 3.07
CA PRO A 31 7.13 4.00 1.77
C PRO A 31 7.19 2.97 0.64
N LEU A 32 8.19 2.08 0.62
CA LEU A 32 8.34 1.04 -0.40
C LEU A 32 7.18 0.05 -0.36
N VAL A 33 6.90 -0.51 0.84
CA VAL A 33 5.79 -1.46 1.00
C VAL A 33 4.45 -0.79 0.68
N ARG A 34 4.26 0.50 1.01
CA ARG A 34 3.05 1.24 0.62
C ARG A 34 2.92 1.38 -0.89
N ALA A 35 4.01 1.61 -1.61
CA ALA A 35 4.00 1.67 -3.07
C ALA A 35 3.59 0.31 -3.68
N GLU A 36 4.16 -0.79 -3.19
CA GLU A 36 3.78 -2.15 -3.62
C GLU A 36 2.29 -2.45 -3.36
N MET A 37 1.76 -2.01 -2.21
CA MET A 37 0.33 -2.15 -1.90
C MET A 37 -0.55 -1.28 -2.79
N ASP A 38 -0.13 -0.06 -3.10
CA ASP A 38 -0.85 0.83 -4.02
C ASP A 38 -0.89 0.24 -5.45
N GLU A 39 0.20 -0.36 -5.92
CA GLU A 39 0.27 -1.08 -7.19
C GLU A 39 -0.68 -2.28 -7.23
N LEU A 40 -0.61 -3.14 -6.20
CA LEU A 40 -1.48 -4.30 -6.06
C LEU A 40 -2.95 -3.89 -6.06
N GLU A 41 -3.30 -2.86 -5.29
CA GLU A 41 -4.67 -2.37 -5.20
C GLU A 41 -5.15 -1.80 -6.55
N THR A 42 -4.31 -1.02 -7.23
CA THR A 42 -4.62 -0.48 -8.57
C THR A 42 -4.89 -1.60 -9.56
N GLY A 43 -4.04 -2.64 -9.60
CA GLY A 43 -4.22 -3.80 -10.46
C GLY A 43 -5.53 -4.56 -10.18
N LEU A 44 -5.87 -4.76 -8.91
CA LEU A 44 -7.15 -5.38 -8.51
C LEU A 44 -8.36 -4.55 -8.96
N LEU A 45 -8.32 -3.23 -8.81
CA LEU A 45 -9.39 -2.34 -9.25
C LEU A 45 -9.55 -2.32 -10.77
N GLN A 46 -8.45 -2.28 -11.52
CA GLN A 46 -8.47 -2.41 -12.97
C GLN A 46 -9.04 -3.75 -13.42
N MET A 47 -8.67 -4.85 -12.75
CA MET A 47 -9.20 -6.19 -13.03
C MET A 47 -10.70 -6.32 -12.73
N ALA A 48 -11.19 -5.68 -11.67
CA ALA A 48 -12.61 -5.63 -11.33
C ALA A 48 -13.39 -4.85 -12.39
N HIS A 49 -12.88 -3.68 -12.78
CA HIS A 49 -13.48 -2.86 -13.83
C HIS A 49 -13.49 -3.57 -15.19
N GLY A 50 -12.40 -4.25 -15.56
CA GLY A 50 -12.30 -5.05 -16.79
C GLY A 50 -13.25 -6.25 -16.81
N ARG A 51 -13.72 -6.72 -15.66
CA ARG A 51 -14.75 -7.76 -15.52
C ARG A 51 -16.18 -7.18 -15.46
N GLY A 52 -16.34 -5.87 -15.63
CA GLY A 52 -17.63 -5.20 -15.63
C GLY A 52 -18.24 -5.00 -14.24
N MET A 53 -17.46 -5.14 -13.16
CA MET A 53 -17.96 -4.85 -11.81
C MET A 53 -18.29 -3.37 -11.69
N THR A 54 -19.44 -3.08 -11.10
CA THR A 54 -19.89 -1.72 -10.81
C THR A 54 -19.14 -1.14 -9.61
N TRP A 55 -19.07 0.19 -9.53
CA TRP A 55 -18.48 0.88 -8.38
C TRP A 55 -19.19 0.56 -7.05
N GLN A 56 -20.46 0.15 -7.08
CA GLN A 56 -21.18 -0.30 -5.90
C GLN A 56 -20.66 -1.65 -5.39
N GLU A 57 -20.44 -2.63 -6.29
CA GLU A 57 -19.88 -3.93 -5.93
C GLU A 57 -18.43 -3.81 -5.44
N ILE A 58 -17.65 -2.92 -6.08
CA ILE A 58 -16.29 -2.61 -5.64
C ILE A 58 -16.31 -1.96 -4.25
N ALA A 59 -17.17 -0.96 -4.01
CA ALA A 59 -17.28 -0.33 -2.70
C ALA A 59 -17.64 -1.34 -1.60
N PHE A 60 -18.57 -2.27 -1.89
CA PHE A 60 -18.91 -3.35 -0.98
C PHE A 60 -17.70 -4.24 -0.68
N GLY A 61 -16.95 -4.67 -1.70
CA GLY A 61 -15.74 -5.49 -1.54
C GLY A 61 -14.62 -4.79 -0.75
N LEU A 62 -14.51 -3.46 -0.86
CA LEU A 62 -13.54 -2.63 -0.12
C LEU A 62 -14.03 -2.23 1.28
N GLY A 63 -15.26 -2.57 1.68
CA GLY A 63 -15.85 -2.11 2.95
C GLY A 63 -16.13 -0.61 3.00
N LEU A 64 -16.31 0.05 1.84
CA LEU A 64 -16.62 1.48 1.72
C LEU A 64 -18.12 1.72 1.71
N SER A 65 -18.55 2.82 2.34
CA SER A 65 -19.98 3.13 2.49
C SER A 65 -20.65 3.62 1.19
N THR A 66 -19.89 4.05 0.18
CA THR A 66 -20.46 4.60 -1.06
C THR A 66 -19.64 4.22 -2.30
N PRO A 67 -20.27 4.09 -3.48
CA PRO A 67 -19.57 3.94 -4.76
C PRO A 67 -18.58 5.07 -5.06
N GLN A 68 -18.93 6.28 -4.67
CA GLN A 68 -18.10 7.46 -4.90
C GLN A 68 -16.78 7.36 -4.13
N ALA A 69 -16.80 6.80 -2.90
CA ALA A 69 -15.58 6.57 -2.13
C ALA A 69 -14.65 5.59 -2.84
N ALA A 70 -15.19 4.53 -3.45
CA ALA A 70 -14.40 3.58 -4.24
C ALA A 70 -13.78 4.24 -5.47
N ARG A 71 -14.57 5.02 -6.22
CA ARG A 71 -14.09 5.75 -7.40
C ARG A 71 -12.99 6.76 -7.05
N GLN A 72 -13.19 7.59 -6.03
CA GLN A 72 -12.18 8.56 -5.60
C GLN A 72 -10.89 7.88 -5.13
N ARG A 73 -11.01 6.72 -4.46
CA ARG A 73 -9.84 5.93 -4.06
C ARG A 73 -9.07 5.43 -5.28
N TYR A 74 -9.76 4.89 -6.27
CA TYR A 74 -9.16 4.51 -7.56
C TYR A 74 -8.45 5.69 -8.23
N GLU A 75 -9.10 6.85 -8.34
CA GLU A 75 -8.51 8.04 -8.97
C GLU A 75 -7.22 8.50 -8.25
N ARG A 76 -7.19 8.46 -6.91
CA ARG A 76 -5.98 8.75 -6.12
C ARG A 76 -4.88 7.71 -6.28
N LEU A 77 -5.23 6.44 -6.42
CA LEU A 77 -4.27 5.35 -6.65
C LEU A 77 -3.67 5.45 -8.05
N ALA A 78 -4.51 5.56 -9.08
CA ALA A 78 -4.09 5.70 -10.47
C ALA A 78 -3.18 6.93 -10.67
N SER A 79 -3.44 8.05 -9.98
CA SER A 79 -2.57 9.23 -10.03
C SER A 79 -1.21 9.02 -9.36
N ARG A 80 -1.08 8.12 -8.39
CA ARG A 80 0.18 7.84 -7.68
C ARG A 80 1.00 6.74 -8.32
N THR A 81 0.34 5.78 -8.96
CA THR A 81 0.96 4.62 -9.61
C THR A 81 1.19 4.84 -11.12
N ALA A 82 0.71 5.95 -11.68
CA ALA A 82 1.10 6.32 -13.05
C ALA A 82 2.64 6.39 -13.10
N PRO A 83 3.29 5.64 -14.01
CA PRO A 83 4.73 5.77 -14.16
C PRO A 83 5.02 7.24 -14.42
N ASP A 84 6.01 7.80 -13.71
CA ASP A 84 6.59 9.09 -14.08
C ASP A 84 6.91 8.95 -15.56
N SER A 85 6.09 9.58 -16.40
CA SER A 85 6.31 9.58 -17.83
C SER A 85 7.61 10.32 -17.97
N GLU A 86 8.70 9.58 -18.19
CA GLU A 86 10.05 10.09 -18.35
C GLU A 86 9.94 11.39 -19.16
N GLY A 87 10.22 12.51 -18.49
CA GLY A 87 10.24 13.80 -19.16
C GLY A 87 11.19 13.68 -20.35
N PRO A 88 10.88 14.31 -21.51
CA PRO A 88 11.68 14.13 -22.71
C PRO A 88 13.14 14.44 -22.38
N GLU A 89 14.00 13.45 -22.54
CA GLU A 89 15.45 13.60 -22.51
C GLU A 89 15.82 14.74 -23.47
N GLN A 90 16.35 15.84 -22.93
CA GLN A 90 16.94 16.95 -23.69
C GLN A 90 18.37 17.15 -23.24
#